data_AF-A0A497XRJ6-F1
#
_entry.id   AF-A0A497XRJ6-F1
#
_cell.length_a   1.000
_cell.length_b   1.000
_cell.length_c   1.000
_cell.angle_alpha   90.00
_cell.angle_beta   90.00
_cell.angle_gamma   90.00
#
_symmetry.space_group_name_H-M   'P 1'
#
loop_
_entity.id
_entity.type
_entity.pdbx_description
1 polymer ?
#
loop_
_entity_poly.entity_id
_entity_poly.type
_entity_poly.pdbx_seq_one_letter_code
_entity_poly.pdbx_strand_id
1 'polypeptide(L)'
;MASLRETLEKLASLRSESALVTSLYLHLRPEERQDNKYLRIYKDMVKEKKEELSKRNLSKGLFDSLERDFETIGEFLSEPKNLDGCRGIAIFSCSAENIFEVVKLPYVYRNRLMVAPDPLIREIAAIDEEFGKVAVLLLDRKHVRYFLMDIEETTEKVDFLEPLATRAHRFHSGGAALKGAQGTFQLRMPSRGAAPNMVQHSYGEWRFHMRIREEWHRVLKLAADAAFEDWKESKFDRLVIGGFLENGIREIENHLHRYLKERLLGYIEVNTSEAKPTEVREKVLNLLWEKDREEERKLISELEELIGKGLAVNGTSKVLDMLAVGNVRTILVPENFEKPGYLCPETHLVSLKPECPLEGEKPVEIGDIVDEVIEEALDQKATVEIVVNEELQRKIDGLAAFLRFSL
;
A
#
# COMPACT_ATOMS: atom_id res chain seq x y z
N MET A 1 6.84 19.53 4.87
CA MET A 1 7.40 18.71 3.77
C MET A 1 6.77 19.25 2.50
N ALA A 2 7.52 19.33 1.40
CA ALA A 2 6.90 19.60 0.10
C ALA A 2 5.88 18.49 -0.18
N SER A 3 4.74 18.81 -0.77
CA SER A 3 3.76 17.78 -1.14
C SER A 3 4.37 16.82 -2.17
N LEU A 4 3.95 15.56 -2.20
CA LEU A 4 4.41 14.58 -3.19
C LEU A 4 4.37 15.16 -4.60
N ARG A 5 3.30 15.90 -4.89
CA ARG A 5 3.11 16.58 -6.16
C ARG A 5 4.21 17.60 -6.47
N GLU A 6 4.61 18.43 -5.51
CA GLU A 6 5.70 19.39 -5.69
C GLU A 6 7.04 18.68 -5.94
N THR A 7 7.30 17.59 -5.22
CA THR A 7 8.50 16.77 -5.41
C THR A 7 8.50 16.11 -6.80
N LEU A 8 7.37 15.56 -7.23
CA LEU A 8 7.21 14.98 -8.56
C LEU A 8 7.32 16.02 -9.68
N GLU A 9 6.74 17.22 -9.50
CA GLU A 9 6.87 18.33 -10.46
C GLU A 9 8.32 18.81 -10.56
N LYS A 10 9.04 18.89 -9.42
CA LYS A 10 10.47 19.20 -9.39
C LYS A 10 11.27 18.14 -10.14
N LEU A 11 11.04 16.86 -9.85
CA LEU A 11 11.74 15.74 -10.51
C LEU A 11 11.41 15.66 -12.01
N ALA A 12 10.15 15.87 -12.40
CA ALA A 12 9.73 15.85 -13.81
C ALA A 12 10.31 17.03 -14.62
N SER A 13 10.63 18.15 -13.95
CA SER A 13 11.27 19.30 -14.60
C SER A 13 12.75 19.09 -14.90
N LEU A 14 13.36 18.03 -14.35
CA LEU A 14 14.74 17.66 -14.60
C LEU A 14 14.82 16.95 -15.94
N ARG A 15 15.45 17.63 -16.90
CA ARG A 15 15.91 17.03 -18.15
C ARG A 15 17.37 17.38 -18.32
N SER A 16 18.22 16.50 -17.83
CA SER A 16 19.65 16.71 -17.87
C SER A 16 20.23 16.04 -19.10
N GLU A 17 20.54 16.81 -20.15
CA GLU A 17 21.22 16.26 -21.34
C GLU A 17 22.67 15.81 -21.02
N SER A 18 23.23 16.30 -19.89
CA SER A 18 24.64 16.10 -19.52
C SER A 18 24.86 15.46 -18.16
N ALA A 19 23.81 15.05 -17.45
CA ALA A 19 23.92 14.39 -16.15
C ALA A 19 23.04 13.13 -16.10
N LEU A 20 23.42 12.19 -15.25
CA LEU A 20 22.66 10.98 -14.99
C LEU A 20 22.09 11.07 -13.58
N VAL A 21 20.85 10.63 -13.43
CA VAL A 21 20.14 10.58 -12.16
C VAL A 21 20.14 9.14 -11.66
N THR A 22 20.55 8.97 -10.42
CA THR A 22 20.43 7.69 -9.71
C THR A 22 19.05 7.60 -9.08
N SER A 23 18.24 6.64 -9.53
CA SER A 23 16.92 6.34 -8.99
C SER A 23 16.98 5.02 -8.22
N LEU A 24 16.75 5.06 -6.91
CA LEU A 24 16.70 3.88 -6.04
C LEU A 24 15.27 3.64 -5.58
N TYR A 25 14.79 2.40 -5.75
CA TYR A 25 13.59 1.88 -5.11
C TYR A 25 13.99 0.72 -4.20
N LEU A 26 13.62 0.80 -2.91
CA LEU A 26 14.05 -0.18 -1.92
C LEU A 26 12.88 -0.57 -1.03
N HIS A 27 12.69 -1.88 -0.88
CA HIS A 27 11.78 -2.47 0.10
C HIS A 27 12.33 -2.24 1.52
N LEU A 28 11.43 -1.87 2.42
CA LEU A 28 11.68 -1.62 3.83
C LEU A 28 10.67 -2.36 4.68
N ARG A 29 10.41 -3.62 4.32
CA ARG A 29 9.50 -4.49 5.06
C ARG A 29 10.05 -4.76 6.46
N PRO A 30 9.20 -5.11 7.44
CA PRO A 30 9.67 -5.42 8.80
C PRO A 30 10.81 -6.45 8.85
N GLU A 31 10.81 -7.44 7.95
CA GLU A 31 11.85 -8.47 7.86
C GLU A 31 13.18 -7.92 7.31
N GLU A 32 13.15 -6.92 6.44
CA GLU A 32 14.35 -6.35 5.82
C GLU A 32 15.01 -5.30 6.70
N ARG A 33 14.23 -4.67 7.59
CA ARG A 33 14.75 -3.77 8.62
C ARG A 33 15.53 -4.51 9.70
N GLN A 34 15.21 -5.79 9.93
CA GLN A 34 15.97 -6.63 10.86
C GLN A 34 17.43 -6.76 10.37
N ASP A 35 18.36 -6.64 11.32
CA ASP A 35 19.81 -6.73 11.09
C ASP A 35 20.36 -5.78 10.00
N ASN A 36 19.63 -4.71 9.66
CA ASN A 36 19.93 -3.81 8.56
C ASN A 36 20.12 -4.54 7.21
N LYS A 37 19.32 -5.58 6.94
CA LYS A 37 19.38 -6.35 5.68
C LYS A 37 19.21 -5.45 4.45
N TYR A 38 18.36 -4.42 4.53
CA TYR A 38 18.19 -3.42 3.45
C TYR A 38 19.50 -2.72 3.05
N LEU A 39 20.41 -2.42 3.99
CA LEU A 39 21.72 -1.84 3.68
C LEU A 39 22.63 -2.80 2.93
N ARG A 40 22.52 -4.10 3.24
CA ARG A 40 23.29 -5.13 2.53
C ARG A 40 22.79 -5.27 1.10
N ILE A 41 21.47 -5.36 0.91
CA ILE A 41 20.84 -5.40 -0.42
C ILE A 41 21.28 -4.18 -1.24
N TYR A 42 21.22 -2.97 -0.64
CA TYR A 42 21.69 -1.76 -1.29
C TYR A 42 23.17 -1.83 -1.73
N LYS A 43 24.08 -2.27 -0.84
CA LYS A 43 25.50 -2.41 -1.16
C LYS A 43 25.76 -3.42 -2.28
N ASP A 44 25.04 -4.53 -2.28
CA ASP A 44 25.14 -5.55 -3.32
C ASP A 44 24.67 -4.97 -4.67
N MET A 45 23.53 -4.25 -4.71
CA MET A 45 23.05 -3.55 -5.92
C MET A 45 24.02 -2.49 -6.43
N VAL A 46 24.62 -1.69 -5.54
CA VAL A 46 25.62 -0.67 -5.93
C VAL A 46 26.84 -1.33 -6.55
N LYS A 47 27.31 -2.45 -6.00
CA LYS A 47 28.46 -3.18 -6.55
C LYS A 47 28.16 -3.66 -7.97
N GLU A 48 27.01 -4.30 -8.17
CA GLU A 48 26.60 -4.83 -9.46
C GLU A 48 26.40 -3.71 -10.49
N LYS A 49 25.77 -2.60 -10.10
CA LYS A 49 25.58 -1.43 -10.95
C LYS A 49 26.91 -0.76 -11.33
N LYS A 50 27.88 -0.69 -10.42
CA LYS A 50 29.24 -0.20 -10.74
C LYS A 50 29.95 -1.08 -11.76
N GLU A 51 29.82 -2.40 -11.65
CA GLU A 51 30.38 -3.35 -12.62
C GLU A 51 29.72 -3.16 -14.00
N GLU A 52 28.40 -2.98 -14.06
CA GLU A 52 27.67 -2.68 -15.30
C GLU A 52 28.11 -1.36 -15.94
N LEU A 53 28.16 -0.27 -15.15
CA LEU A 53 28.55 1.05 -15.62
C LEU A 53 30.01 1.10 -16.08
N SER A 54 30.90 0.30 -15.49
CA SER A 54 32.30 0.20 -15.92
C SER A 54 32.48 -0.38 -17.32
N LYS A 55 31.52 -1.18 -17.79
CA LYS A 55 31.48 -1.71 -19.17
C LYS A 55 30.98 -0.66 -20.16
N ARG A 56 30.27 0.38 -19.69
CA ARG A 56 29.84 1.51 -20.52
C ARG A 56 30.99 2.50 -20.64
N ASN A 57 31.27 3.01 -21.84
CA ASN A 57 32.30 4.04 -22.09
C ASN A 57 31.86 5.42 -21.57
N LEU A 58 31.66 5.55 -20.26
CA LEU A 58 31.26 6.79 -19.61
C LEU A 58 32.44 7.74 -19.43
N SER A 59 32.17 9.04 -19.43
CA SER A 59 33.18 10.05 -19.11
C SER A 59 33.55 10.00 -17.62
N LYS A 60 34.81 10.28 -17.30
CA LYS A 60 35.30 10.22 -15.90
C LYS A 60 34.50 11.14 -14.95
N GLY A 61 34.07 12.31 -15.42
CA GLY A 61 33.28 13.25 -14.61
C GLY A 61 31.88 12.74 -14.27
N LEU A 62 31.25 11.99 -15.17
CA LEU A 62 29.95 11.35 -14.91
C LEU A 62 30.10 10.23 -13.87
N PHE A 63 31.14 9.42 -14.00
CA PHE A 63 31.41 8.35 -13.04
C PHE A 63 31.65 8.91 -11.63
N ASP A 64 32.46 9.96 -11.49
CA ASP A 64 32.70 10.63 -10.21
C ASP A 64 31.41 11.21 -9.58
N SER A 65 30.46 11.69 -10.41
CA SER A 65 29.15 12.14 -9.93
C SER A 65 28.31 10.97 -9.39
N LEU A 66 28.25 9.87 -10.13
CA LEU A 66 27.48 8.68 -9.74
C LEU A 66 28.04 8.04 -8.47
N GLU A 67 29.37 8.03 -8.29
CA GLU A 67 29.95 7.53 -7.04
C GLU A 67 29.53 8.37 -5.83
N ARG A 68 29.48 9.69 -5.95
CA ARG A 68 28.97 10.58 -4.89
C ARG A 68 27.48 10.36 -4.63
N ASP A 69 26.70 10.10 -5.67
CA ASP A 69 25.28 9.76 -5.52
C ASP A 69 25.12 8.49 -4.69
N PHE A 70 25.87 7.43 -5.00
CA PHE A 70 25.82 6.18 -4.24
C PHE A 70 26.28 6.34 -2.78
N GLU A 71 27.27 7.20 -2.53
CA GLU A 71 27.73 7.52 -1.17
C GLU A 71 26.64 8.27 -0.39
N THR A 72 26.08 9.33 -0.96
CA THR A 72 25.04 10.16 -0.34
C THR A 72 23.79 9.33 0.01
N ILE A 73 23.34 8.49 -0.92
CA ILE A 73 22.22 7.57 -0.68
C ILE A 73 22.56 6.59 0.45
N GLY A 74 23.78 6.03 0.47
CA GLY A 74 24.23 5.10 1.50
C GLY A 74 24.29 5.72 2.90
N GLU A 75 24.73 6.97 3.00
CA GLU A 75 24.73 7.74 4.25
C GLU A 75 23.32 7.97 4.77
N PHE A 76 22.40 8.39 3.89
CA PHE A 76 20.99 8.61 4.24
C PHE A 76 20.32 7.33 4.76
N LEU A 77 20.52 6.20 4.09
CA LEU A 77 19.97 4.90 4.49
C LEU A 77 20.57 4.39 5.81
N SER A 78 21.78 4.82 6.18
CA SER A 78 22.46 4.37 7.40
C SER A 78 21.83 4.95 8.68
N GLU A 79 20.99 5.98 8.58
CA GLU A 79 20.26 6.55 9.71
C GLU A 79 18.82 5.97 9.80
N PRO A 80 18.52 5.10 10.79
CA PRO A 80 17.25 4.38 10.83
C PRO A 80 16.02 5.28 10.98
N LYS A 81 16.17 6.43 11.65
CA LYS A 81 15.09 7.40 11.85
C LYS A 81 14.53 7.95 10.53
N ASN A 82 15.37 8.03 9.50
CA ASN A 82 14.95 8.50 8.18
C ASN A 82 13.93 7.55 7.56
N LEU A 83 13.96 6.28 7.96
CA LEU A 83 13.15 5.20 7.42
C LEU A 83 11.87 4.97 8.23
N ASP A 84 11.56 5.75 9.26
CA ASP A 84 10.35 5.53 10.06
C ASP A 84 9.06 5.82 9.25
N GLY A 85 8.04 4.97 9.41
CA GLY A 85 6.68 5.18 8.88
C GLY A 85 6.42 4.76 7.42
N CYS A 86 7.37 4.10 6.75
CA CYS A 86 7.22 3.59 5.38
C CYS A 86 7.53 2.10 5.25
N ARG A 87 7.13 1.43 4.17
CA ARG A 87 7.62 0.07 3.83
C ARG A 87 8.32 0.01 2.48
N GLY A 88 8.41 1.14 1.79
CA GLY A 88 9.24 1.36 0.64
C GLY A 88 9.85 2.74 0.70
N ILE A 89 10.94 2.93 -0.01
CA ILE A 89 11.55 4.25 -0.19
C ILE A 89 12.01 4.40 -1.63
N ALA A 90 11.72 5.58 -2.19
CA ALA A 90 12.29 6.03 -3.45
C ALA A 90 13.26 7.18 -3.18
N ILE A 91 14.49 7.09 -3.69
CA ILE A 91 15.51 8.12 -3.55
C ILE A 91 16.03 8.49 -4.94
N PHE A 92 16.05 9.80 -5.21
CA PHE A 92 16.60 10.36 -6.44
C PHE A 92 17.79 11.25 -6.09
N SER A 93 18.96 10.90 -6.62
CA SER A 93 20.19 11.66 -6.40
C SER A 93 20.83 12.05 -7.74
N CYS A 94 21.22 13.31 -7.83
CA CYS A 94 22.08 13.81 -8.90
C CYS A 94 23.04 14.86 -8.32
N SER A 95 24.27 14.44 -8.05
CA SER A 95 25.32 15.29 -7.46
C SER A 95 25.76 16.41 -8.40
N ALA A 96 25.69 16.18 -9.72
CA ALA A 96 26.01 17.19 -10.72
C ALA A 96 25.06 18.40 -10.66
N GLU A 97 23.80 18.18 -10.31
CA GLU A 97 22.78 19.22 -10.21
C GLU A 97 22.38 19.56 -8.76
N ASN A 98 23.07 18.94 -7.79
CA ASN A 98 22.84 19.10 -6.35
C ASN A 98 21.39 18.78 -5.93
N ILE A 99 20.90 17.63 -6.41
CA ILE A 99 19.53 17.16 -6.17
C ILE A 99 19.59 15.91 -5.32
N PHE A 100 18.82 15.91 -4.24
CA PHE A 100 18.62 14.76 -3.37
C PHE A 100 17.19 14.81 -2.85
N GLU A 101 16.32 13.99 -3.43
CA GLU A 101 14.91 13.91 -3.06
C GLU A 101 14.56 12.52 -2.57
N VAL A 102 13.73 12.46 -1.53
CA VAL A 102 13.33 11.22 -0.87
C VAL A 102 11.82 11.17 -0.77
N VAL A 103 11.25 10.06 -1.25
CA VAL A 103 9.81 9.80 -1.18
C VAL A 103 9.58 8.53 -0.38
N LYS A 104 8.78 8.64 0.68
CA LYS A 104 8.35 7.51 1.53
C LYS A 104 7.15 6.84 0.89
N LEU A 105 7.23 5.53 0.66
CA LEU A 105 6.21 4.77 -0.04
C LEU A 105 5.57 3.69 0.86
N PRO A 106 4.31 3.31 0.61
CA PRO A 106 3.63 2.22 1.30
C PRO A 106 4.20 0.85 0.92
N TYR A 107 4.74 0.72 -0.30
CA TYR A 107 5.47 -0.42 -0.84
C TYR A 107 6.29 0.05 -2.06
N VAL A 108 7.14 -0.81 -2.60
CA VAL A 108 7.75 -0.69 -3.95
C VAL A 108 7.51 -1.99 -4.69
N TYR A 109 7.72 -2.07 -6.00
CA TYR A 109 7.52 -3.33 -6.70
C TYR A 109 8.66 -4.32 -6.39
N ARG A 110 9.91 -3.90 -6.55
CA ARG A 110 11.11 -4.68 -6.22
C ARG A 110 12.26 -3.76 -5.81
N ASN A 111 13.35 -4.34 -5.32
CA ASN A 111 14.58 -3.59 -5.05
C ASN A 111 15.25 -3.27 -6.39
N ARG A 112 15.44 -1.98 -6.70
CA ARG A 112 15.93 -1.51 -8.01
C ARG A 112 16.88 -0.35 -7.82
N LEU A 113 18.01 -0.39 -8.51
CA LEU A 113 18.94 0.73 -8.60
C LEU A 113 19.17 1.04 -10.08
N MET A 114 18.59 2.13 -10.54
CA MET A 114 18.61 2.53 -11.96
C MET A 114 19.40 3.83 -12.13
N VAL A 115 20.07 3.94 -13.27
CA VAL A 115 20.82 5.15 -13.65
C VAL A 115 20.38 5.55 -15.05
N ALA A 116 19.68 6.68 -15.14
CA ALA A 116 19.08 7.16 -16.38
C ALA A 116 19.22 8.69 -16.50
N PRO A 117 19.11 9.28 -17.71
CA PRO A 117 19.11 10.74 -17.88
C PRO A 117 17.93 11.42 -17.16
N ASP A 118 16.77 10.78 -17.17
CA ASP A 118 15.55 11.27 -16.53
C ASP A 118 15.29 10.50 -15.21
N PRO A 119 14.80 11.17 -14.15
CA PRO A 119 14.36 10.49 -12.93
C PRO A 119 13.20 9.54 -13.22
N LEU A 120 13.31 8.30 -12.76
CA LEU A 120 12.25 7.29 -12.96
C LEU A 120 11.13 7.49 -11.96
N ILE A 121 10.24 8.45 -12.18
CA ILE A 121 9.13 8.78 -11.27
C ILE A 121 7.83 8.00 -11.53
N ARG A 122 7.78 7.20 -12.61
CA ARG A 122 6.57 6.49 -13.05
C ARG A 122 6.07 5.48 -12.01
N GLU A 123 6.98 4.76 -11.35
CA GLU A 123 6.64 3.81 -10.28
C GLU A 123 5.90 4.50 -9.13
N ILE A 124 6.31 5.72 -8.73
CA ILE A 124 5.60 6.48 -7.70
C ILE A 124 4.18 6.83 -8.13
N ALA A 125 4.02 7.28 -9.39
CA ALA A 125 2.70 7.63 -9.92
C ALA A 125 1.76 6.41 -10.00
N ALA A 126 2.29 5.25 -10.40
CA ALA A 126 1.54 4.01 -10.44
C ALA A 126 1.13 3.55 -9.02
N ILE A 127 2.05 3.61 -8.05
CA ILE A 127 1.75 3.29 -6.66
C ILE A 127 0.71 4.26 -6.08
N ASP A 128 0.76 5.55 -6.40
CA ASP A 128 -0.25 6.52 -5.95
C ASP A 128 -1.65 6.21 -6.50
N GLU A 129 -1.74 5.85 -7.78
CA GLU A 129 -3.00 5.43 -8.42
C GLU A 129 -3.54 4.11 -7.84
N GLU A 130 -2.67 3.11 -7.63
CA GLU A 130 -3.03 1.80 -7.08
C GLU A 130 -3.36 1.84 -5.58
N PHE A 131 -2.64 2.65 -4.80
CA PHE A 131 -2.86 2.80 -3.38
C PHE A 131 -4.15 3.57 -3.11
N GLY A 132 -4.40 4.63 -3.89
CA GLY A 132 -5.56 5.48 -3.76
C GLY A 132 -5.73 6.04 -2.35
N LYS A 133 -6.97 6.38 -2.00
CA LYS A 133 -7.31 6.85 -0.66
C LYS A 133 -7.97 5.74 0.15
N VAL A 134 -7.49 5.55 1.38
CA VAL A 134 -8.02 4.58 2.32
C VAL A 134 -8.67 5.29 3.50
N ALA A 135 -9.98 5.11 3.64
CA ALA A 135 -10.70 5.54 4.83
C ALA A 135 -10.60 4.48 5.92
N VAL A 136 -10.32 4.90 7.16
CA VAL A 136 -10.24 4.03 8.32
C VAL A 136 -11.23 4.50 9.38
N LEU A 137 -12.27 3.70 9.61
CA LEU A 137 -13.31 3.97 10.60
C LEU A 137 -13.05 3.13 11.85
N LEU A 138 -12.56 3.74 12.93
CA LEU A 138 -12.36 3.07 14.21
C LEU A 138 -13.60 3.19 15.08
N LEU A 139 -14.10 2.04 15.56
CA LEU A 139 -15.33 1.93 16.32
C LEU A 139 -15.12 1.19 17.62
N ASP A 140 -15.57 1.82 18.69
CA ASP A 140 -15.81 1.21 19.99
C ASP A 140 -17.18 1.69 20.49
N ARG A 141 -17.72 1.04 21.51
CA ARG A 141 -19.01 1.44 22.13
C ARG A 141 -19.00 2.88 22.64
N LYS A 142 -17.82 3.47 22.84
CA LYS A 142 -17.64 4.83 23.37
C LYS A 142 -17.05 5.83 22.38
N HIS A 143 -16.35 5.36 21.36
CA HIS A 143 -15.54 6.20 20.50
C HIS A 143 -15.78 5.82 19.06
N VAL A 144 -15.99 6.84 18.22
CA VAL A 144 -15.93 6.70 16.77
C VAL A 144 -14.88 7.68 16.30
N ARG A 145 -13.84 7.18 15.64
CA ARG A 145 -12.76 8.00 15.08
C ARG A 145 -12.59 7.66 13.61
N TYR A 146 -12.19 8.64 12.83
CA TYR A 146 -12.06 8.49 11.40
C TYR A 146 -10.72 9.02 10.94
N PHE A 147 -10.04 8.22 10.13
CA PHE A 147 -8.77 8.58 9.53
C PHE A 147 -8.90 8.49 8.01
N LEU A 148 -8.27 9.44 7.33
CA LEU A 148 -8.02 9.36 5.91
C LEU A 148 -6.53 9.09 5.73
N MET A 149 -6.21 8.05 4.97
CA MET A 149 -4.85 7.70 4.62
C MET A 149 -4.66 7.80 3.12
N ASP A 150 -3.55 8.39 2.72
CA ASP A 150 -3.03 8.39 1.35
C ASP A 150 -1.59 7.83 1.35
N ILE A 151 -0.94 7.94 0.19
CA ILE A 151 0.42 7.43 0.01
C ILE A 151 1.42 8.12 0.97
N GLU A 152 1.22 9.40 1.31
CA GLU A 152 2.14 10.21 2.10
C GLU A 152 1.90 10.06 3.61
N GLU A 153 0.66 10.27 4.04
CA GLU A 153 0.33 10.43 5.44
C GLU A 153 -0.99 9.79 5.85
N THR A 154 -1.28 9.89 7.15
CA THR A 154 -2.52 9.41 7.75
C THR A 154 -3.02 10.52 8.67
N THR A 155 -4.18 11.08 8.32
CA THR A 155 -4.76 12.23 9.00
C THR A 155 -6.02 11.82 9.73
N GLU A 156 -6.17 12.26 10.98
CA GLU A 156 -7.41 12.08 11.74
C GLU A 156 -8.37 13.22 11.46
N LYS A 157 -9.61 12.91 11.06
CA LYS A 157 -10.68 13.90 10.99
C LYS A 157 -11.36 14.02 12.35
N VAL A 158 -10.99 15.05 13.10
CA VAL A 158 -11.50 15.30 14.46
C VAL A 158 -12.99 15.68 14.46
N ASP A 159 -13.47 16.36 13.41
CA ASP A 159 -14.87 16.80 13.27
C ASP A 159 -15.76 15.76 12.57
N PHE A 160 -15.39 14.48 12.59
CA PHE A 160 -16.12 13.44 11.86
C PHE A 160 -17.53 13.16 12.41
N LEU A 161 -17.73 13.27 13.72
CA LEU A 161 -19.02 13.07 14.38
C LEU A 161 -19.17 14.02 15.58
N GLU A 162 -20.36 14.60 15.74
CA GLU A 162 -20.70 15.26 17.01
C GLU A 162 -20.72 14.23 18.15
N PRO A 163 -20.18 14.56 19.34
CA PRO A 163 -20.08 13.61 20.44
C PRO A 163 -21.47 13.13 20.88
N LEU A 164 -21.71 11.83 20.74
CA LEU A 164 -22.92 11.15 21.21
C LEU A 164 -22.96 11.18 22.74
N ALA A 165 -23.65 12.16 23.29
CA ALA A 165 -23.91 12.28 24.73
C ALA A 165 -24.94 11.24 25.20
N THR A 166 -24.60 9.95 25.17
CA THR A 166 -25.41 8.90 25.81
C THR A 166 -24.51 7.93 26.57
N ARG A 167 -24.22 8.26 27.83
CA ARG A 167 -23.59 7.32 28.78
C ARG A 167 -24.65 6.41 29.39
N ALA A 168 -24.71 5.15 28.98
CA ALA A 168 -25.27 4.09 29.81
C ALA A 168 -24.21 3.65 30.84
N HIS A 169 -24.50 3.84 32.12
CA HIS A 169 -23.63 3.38 33.21
C HIS A 169 -23.60 1.85 33.27
N ARG A 170 -22.43 1.26 33.59
CA ARG A 170 -22.28 -0.18 33.84
C ARG A 170 -23.25 -0.60 34.96
N PHE A 171 -24.01 -1.67 34.73
CA PHE A 171 -24.92 -2.23 35.72
C PHE A 171 -24.13 -2.79 36.91
N HIS A 172 -24.36 -2.24 38.11
CA HIS A 172 -23.89 -2.81 39.37
C HIS A 172 -25.06 -3.54 40.01
N SER A 173 -24.96 -4.86 40.17
CA SER A 173 -26.00 -5.71 40.79
C SER A 173 -26.08 -5.57 42.32
N GLY A 174 -25.19 -4.78 42.95
CA GLY A 174 -25.19 -4.53 44.38
C GLY A 174 -25.95 -3.25 44.74
N GLY A 175 -26.93 -3.36 45.64
CA GLY A 175 -27.78 -2.26 46.10
C GLY A 175 -27.08 -1.18 46.92
N ALA A 176 -26.12 -0.46 46.32
CA ALA A 176 -25.55 0.76 46.88
C ALA A 176 -26.05 1.99 46.11
N ALA A 177 -26.68 2.91 46.83
CA ALA A 177 -27.25 4.13 46.29
C ALA A 177 -26.19 5.04 45.64
N LEU A 178 -26.40 5.40 44.37
CA LEU A 178 -25.64 6.41 43.64
C LEU A 178 -25.94 7.81 44.21
N LYS A 179 -24.97 8.42 44.91
CA LYS A 179 -24.94 9.87 45.17
C LYS A 179 -24.23 10.55 44.01
N GLY A 180 -24.97 11.35 43.23
CA GLY A 180 -24.38 12.35 42.33
C GLY A 180 -24.93 12.32 40.90
N ALA A 181 -26.15 12.80 40.71
CA ALA A 181 -26.61 13.35 39.43
C ALA A 181 -27.81 14.27 39.69
N GLN A 182 -27.54 15.54 40.00
CA GLN A 182 -28.57 16.58 39.93
C GLN A 182 -28.88 16.79 38.44
N GLY A 183 -30.08 16.38 38.01
CA GLY A 183 -30.56 16.58 36.65
C GLY A 183 -30.75 15.30 35.81
N THR A 184 -31.26 14.21 36.40
CA THR A 184 -31.69 13.03 35.63
C THR A 184 -33.11 12.64 36.02
N PHE A 185 -33.95 12.37 35.03
CA PHE A 185 -35.24 11.71 35.22
C PHE A 185 -35.02 10.41 36.02
N GLN A 186 -35.39 10.41 37.30
CA GLN A 186 -35.41 9.19 38.10
C GLN A 186 -36.66 8.40 37.76
N LEU A 187 -36.56 7.47 36.81
CA LEU A 187 -37.54 6.41 36.68
C LEU A 187 -37.35 5.42 37.84
N ARG A 188 -38.11 5.62 38.92
CA ARG A 188 -38.29 4.61 39.96
C ARG A 188 -39.08 3.45 39.36
N MET A 189 -38.46 2.28 39.27
CA MET A 189 -39.18 1.04 38.93
C MET A 189 -40.22 0.77 40.03
N PRO A 190 -41.48 0.45 39.70
CA PRO A 190 -42.42 -0.03 40.70
C PRO A 190 -41.91 -1.38 41.21
N SER A 191 -41.39 -1.37 42.45
CA SER A 191 -41.18 -2.59 43.22
C SER A 191 -42.55 -3.17 43.53
N ARG A 192 -43.09 -3.99 42.63
CA ARG A 192 -44.16 -4.92 43.00
C ARG A 192 -43.49 -5.95 43.90
N GLY A 193 -43.69 -5.80 45.21
CA GLY A 193 -43.27 -6.80 46.20
C GLY A 193 -43.85 -8.15 45.79
N ALA A 194 -42.98 -9.07 45.38
CA ALA A 194 -43.34 -10.42 44.99
C ALA A 194 -42.53 -11.41 45.85
N ALA A 195 -43.15 -12.55 46.11
CA ALA A 195 -42.85 -13.56 47.11
C ALA A 195 -41.39 -14.10 47.13
N PRO A 196 -40.95 -14.78 48.22
CA PRO A 196 -39.54 -15.05 48.53
C PRO A 196 -38.75 -15.95 47.57
N ASN A 197 -39.34 -16.44 46.47
CA ASN A 197 -38.75 -17.44 45.57
C ASN A 197 -38.88 -17.13 44.06
N MET A 198 -39.13 -15.88 43.65
CA MET A 198 -39.04 -15.51 42.22
C MET A 198 -37.65 -14.98 41.88
N VAL A 199 -37.00 -15.59 40.88
CA VAL A 199 -35.73 -15.16 40.30
C VAL A 199 -35.87 -13.72 39.79
N GLN A 200 -35.38 -12.75 40.58
CA GLN A 200 -35.50 -11.30 40.34
C GLN A 200 -34.70 -10.80 39.11
N HIS A 201 -33.90 -11.65 38.48
CA HIS A 201 -32.83 -11.23 37.58
C HIS A 201 -33.20 -11.24 36.09
N SER A 202 -34.21 -12.00 35.65
CA SER A 202 -34.38 -12.27 34.21
C SER A 202 -34.91 -11.08 33.36
N TYR A 203 -35.88 -10.30 33.84
CA TYR A 203 -36.49 -9.21 33.05
C TYR A 203 -35.69 -7.89 33.07
N GLY A 204 -34.99 -7.60 34.18
CA GLY A 204 -34.18 -6.39 34.32
C GLY A 204 -32.89 -6.47 33.49
N GLU A 205 -32.23 -7.64 33.53
CA GLU A 205 -31.04 -7.92 32.72
C GLU A 205 -31.37 -7.89 31.23
N TRP A 206 -32.48 -8.51 30.82
CA TRP A 206 -32.91 -8.50 29.41
C TRP A 206 -33.10 -7.08 28.86
N ARG A 207 -33.79 -6.19 29.61
CA ARG A 207 -33.98 -4.78 29.19
C ARG A 207 -32.69 -3.99 29.13
N PHE A 208 -31.76 -4.24 30.07
CA PHE A 208 -30.46 -3.58 30.08
C PHE A 208 -29.60 -4.01 28.89
N HIS A 209 -29.52 -5.32 28.63
CA HIS A 209 -28.83 -5.85 27.46
C HIS A 209 -29.44 -5.37 26.15
N MET A 210 -30.77 -5.28 26.06
CA MET A 210 -31.44 -4.76 24.87
C MET A 210 -31.13 -3.28 24.63
N ARG A 211 -31.08 -2.46 25.70
CA ARG A 211 -30.69 -1.05 25.58
C ARG A 211 -29.26 -0.89 25.07
N ILE A 212 -28.30 -1.65 25.61
CA ILE A 212 -26.90 -1.61 25.13
C ILE A 212 -26.83 -1.97 23.65
N ARG A 213 -27.57 -2.98 23.22
CA ARG A 213 -27.62 -3.39 21.81
C ARG A 213 -28.23 -2.31 20.92
N GLU A 214 -29.33 -1.69 21.34
CA GLU A 214 -29.95 -0.58 20.61
C GLU A 214 -29.02 0.62 20.49
N GLU A 215 -28.33 0.98 21.57
CA GLU A 215 -27.32 2.05 21.57
C GLU A 215 -26.17 1.72 20.61
N TRP A 216 -25.69 0.48 20.62
CA TRP A 216 -24.65 0.03 19.68
C TRP A 216 -25.09 0.14 18.23
N HIS A 217 -26.29 -0.34 17.87
CA HIS A 217 -26.80 -0.20 16.50
C HIS A 217 -26.99 1.26 16.08
N ARG A 218 -27.33 2.17 17.02
CA ARG A 218 -27.39 3.61 16.71
C ARG A 218 -26.01 4.16 16.38
N VAL A 219 -24.98 3.79 17.16
CA VAL A 219 -23.59 4.19 16.88
C VAL A 219 -23.14 3.67 15.51
N LEU A 220 -23.40 2.40 15.21
CA LEU A 220 -23.07 1.79 13.92
C LEU A 220 -23.75 2.50 12.75
N LYS A 221 -25.04 2.81 12.89
CA LYS A 221 -25.78 3.54 11.87
C LYS A 221 -25.21 4.94 11.64
N LEU A 222 -24.99 5.70 12.71
CA LEU A 222 -24.43 7.05 12.62
C LEU A 222 -23.04 7.06 11.99
N ALA A 223 -22.20 6.09 12.37
CA ALA A 223 -20.86 5.96 11.79
C ALA A 223 -20.91 5.59 10.30
N ALA A 224 -21.84 4.71 9.90
CA ALA A 224 -22.05 4.36 8.50
C ALA A 224 -22.56 5.54 7.66
N ASP A 225 -23.52 6.31 8.19
CA ASP A 225 -24.05 7.51 7.55
C ASP A 225 -22.95 8.58 7.40
N ALA A 226 -22.18 8.84 8.46
CA ALA A 226 -21.06 9.78 8.43
C ALA A 226 -19.95 9.36 7.45
N ALA A 227 -19.59 8.07 7.42
CA ALA A 227 -18.62 7.54 6.46
C ALA A 227 -19.12 7.69 5.02
N PHE A 228 -20.43 7.60 4.79
CA PHE A 228 -21.01 7.78 3.47
C PHE A 228 -21.02 9.24 3.02
N GLU A 229 -21.29 10.18 3.94
CA GLU A 229 -21.14 11.62 3.63
C GLU A 229 -19.68 11.98 3.34
N ASP A 230 -18.73 11.49 4.15
CA ASP A 230 -17.30 11.71 3.88
C ASP A 230 -16.88 11.15 2.52
N TRP A 231 -17.36 9.95 2.17
CA TRP A 231 -17.07 9.35 0.87
C TRP A 231 -17.52 10.22 -0.31
N LYS A 232 -18.64 10.96 -0.20
CA LYS A 232 -19.09 11.85 -1.28
C LYS A 232 -18.12 13.01 -1.53
N GLU A 233 -17.45 13.47 -0.47
CA GLU A 233 -16.48 14.57 -0.54
C GLU A 233 -15.07 14.07 -0.90
N SER A 234 -14.56 13.10 -0.13
CA SER A 234 -13.18 12.63 -0.23
C SER A 234 -12.95 11.61 -1.33
N LYS A 235 -14.03 10.90 -1.74
CA LYS A 235 -14.06 9.83 -2.76
C LYS A 235 -12.99 8.77 -2.54
N PHE A 236 -12.86 8.28 -1.31
CA PHE A 236 -11.91 7.21 -1.02
C PHE A 236 -12.22 5.91 -1.78
N ASP A 237 -11.16 5.16 -2.07
CA ASP A 237 -11.18 3.93 -2.87
C ASP A 237 -11.40 2.70 -2.02
N ARG A 238 -10.86 2.70 -0.80
CA ARG A 238 -10.92 1.57 0.14
C ARG A 238 -11.43 2.01 1.51
N LEU A 239 -12.16 1.13 2.19
CA LEU A 239 -12.65 1.30 3.56
C LEU A 239 -12.09 0.19 4.45
N VAL A 240 -11.50 0.58 5.57
CA VAL A 240 -11.06 -0.31 6.63
C VAL A 240 -11.81 0.03 7.91
N ILE A 241 -12.26 -0.99 8.64
CA ILE A 241 -13.00 -0.79 9.89
C ILE A 241 -12.16 -1.33 11.04
N GLY A 242 -11.89 -0.49 12.04
CA GLY A 242 -11.02 -0.85 13.13
C GLY A 242 -11.69 -0.89 14.50
N GLY A 243 -11.18 -1.75 15.38
CA GLY A 243 -11.60 -1.88 16.77
C GLY A 243 -11.60 -3.36 17.19
N PHE A 244 -11.95 -3.64 18.43
CA PHE A 244 -11.97 -5.02 18.92
C PHE A 244 -13.17 -5.80 18.34
N LEU A 245 -12.91 -6.94 17.69
CA LEU A 245 -13.95 -7.77 17.07
C LEU A 245 -15.02 -8.24 18.06
N GLU A 246 -14.64 -8.48 19.31
CA GLU A 246 -15.54 -8.84 20.42
C GLU A 246 -16.64 -7.80 20.67
N ASN A 247 -16.45 -6.55 20.23
CA ASN A 247 -17.44 -5.49 20.36
C ASN A 247 -18.58 -5.59 19.34
N GLY A 248 -18.55 -6.54 18.40
CA GLY A 248 -19.60 -6.72 17.39
C GLY A 248 -19.46 -5.77 16.20
N ILE A 249 -18.24 -5.38 15.85
CA ILE A 249 -17.95 -4.39 14.79
C ILE A 249 -18.44 -4.86 13.42
N ARG A 250 -18.45 -6.17 13.16
CA ARG A 250 -18.97 -6.75 11.91
C ARG A 250 -20.45 -6.44 11.65
N GLU A 251 -21.21 -6.11 12.69
CA GLU A 251 -22.62 -5.72 12.54
C GLU A 251 -22.78 -4.41 11.75
N ILE A 252 -21.72 -3.61 11.61
CA ILE A 252 -21.73 -2.39 10.80
C ILE A 252 -22.07 -2.68 9.34
N GLU A 253 -21.71 -3.85 8.81
CA GLU A 253 -22.03 -4.22 7.43
C GLU A 253 -23.54 -4.18 7.17
N ASN A 254 -24.38 -4.38 8.18
CA ASN A 254 -25.84 -4.26 7.99
C ASN A 254 -26.31 -2.82 7.76
N HIS A 255 -25.52 -1.83 8.19
CA HIS A 255 -25.83 -0.40 8.10
C HIS A 255 -25.07 0.30 6.96
N LEU A 256 -23.97 -0.27 6.47
CA LEU A 256 -23.21 0.30 5.36
C LEU A 256 -24.04 0.39 4.06
N HIS A 257 -23.95 1.54 3.39
CA HIS A 257 -24.46 1.69 2.04
C HIS A 257 -23.73 0.76 1.05
N ARG A 258 -24.38 0.34 -0.04
CA ARG A 258 -23.80 -0.58 -1.04
C ARG A 258 -22.43 -0.13 -1.56
N TYR A 259 -22.28 1.15 -1.89
CA TYR A 259 -21.00 1.72 -2.35
C TYR A 259 -19.87 1.58 -1.34
N LEU A 260 -20.16 1.63 -0.03
CA LEU A 260 -19.15 1.42 1.01
C LEU A 260 -18.84 -0.06 1.22
N LYS A 261 -19.84 -0.93 1.09
CA LYS A 261 -19.65 -2.39 1.16
C LYS A 261 -18.70 -2.90 0.09
N GLU A 262 -18.86 -2.41 -1.14
CA GLU A 262 -17.99 -2.77 -2.27
C GLU A 262 -16.54 -2.31 -2.07
N ARG A 263 -16.31 -1.33 -1.17
CA ARG A 263 -14.98 -0.80 -0.83
C ARG A 263 -14.40 -1.35 0.47
N LEU A 264 -15.17 -2.15 1.22
CA LEU A 264 -14.75 -2.69 2.50
C LEU A 264 -13.65 -3.74 2.27
N LEU A 265 -12.41 -3.35 2.59
CA LEU A 265 -11.25 -4.21 2.46
C LEU A 265 -11.20 -5.25 3.59
N GLY A 266 -11.53 -4.82 4.81
CA GLY A 266 -11.51 -5.70 5.98
C GLY A 266 -11.48 -4.97 7.31
N TYR A 267 -10.99 -5.68 8.32
CA TYR A 267 -11.02 -5.26 9.72
C TYR A 267 -9.62 -5.21 10.33
N ILE A 268 -9.37 -4.22 11.20
CA ILE A 268 -8.13 -4.12 11.98
C ILE A 268 -8.43 -4.08 13.48
N GLU A 269 -7.60 -4.72 14.30
CA GLU A 269 -7.72 -4.63 15.76
C GLU A 269 -6.86 -3.48 16.27
N VAL A 270 -7.49 -2.39 16.75
CA VAL A 270 -6.81 -1.20 17.30
C VAL A 270 -7.57 -0.72 18.52
N ASN A 271 -6.86 -0.21 19.53
CA ASN A 271 -7.51 0.50 20.63
C ASN A 271 -8.02 1.86 20.15
N THR A 272 -9.33 1.99 19.97
CA THR A 272 -9.96 3.19 19.43
C THR A 272 -9.63 4.46 20.22
N SER A 273 -9.47 4.41 21.55
CA SER A 273 -9.26 5.63 22.35
C SER A 273 -7.86 6.22 22.22
N GLU A 274 -6.84 5.39 21.99
CA GLU A 274 -5.42 5.78 22.02
C GLU A 274 -4.72 5.64 20.67
N ALA A 275 -5.44 5.19 19.63
CA ALA A 275 -4.90 4.99 18.29
C ALA A 275 -4.15 6.23 17.80
N LYS A 276 -2.87 6.05 17.47
CA LYS A 276 -2.06 7.07 16.81
C LYS A 276 -2.12 6.87 15.30
N PRO A 277 -2.01 7.94 14.48
CA PRO A 277 -1.99 7.80 13.03
C PRO A 277 -0.94 6.81 12.50
N THR A 278 0.24 6.77 13.13
CA THR A 278 1.32 5.83 12.78
C THR A 278 0.93 4.38 13.03
N GLU A 279 0.29 4.07 14.17
CA GLU A 279 -0.18 2.72 14.48
C GLU A 279 -1.28 2.29 13.51
N VAL A 280 -2.21 3.19 13.19
CA VAL A 280 -3.28 2.92 12.22
C VAL A 280 -2.70 2.61 10.85
N ARG A 281 -1.76 3.43 10.36
CA ARG A 281 -1.06 3.21 9.08
C ARG A 281 -0.40 1.84 9.03
N GLU A 282 0.36 1.47 10.06
CA GLU A 282 1.04 0.17 10.11
C GLU A 282 0.07 -1.01 10.03
N LYS A 283 -1.07 -0.95 10.75
CA LYS A 283 -2.06 -2.03 10.71
C LYS A 283 -2.83 -2.09 9.40
N VAL A 284 -3.11 -0.96 8.78
CA VAL A 284 -3.74 -0.95 7.44
C VAL A 284 -2.79 -1.51 6.39
N LEU A 285 -1.50 -1.15 6.43
CA LEU A 285 -0.51 -1.71 5.52
C LEU A 285 -0.32 -3.22 5.73
N ASN A 286 -0.45 -3.73 6.96
CA ASN A 286 -0.50 -5.19 7.22
C ASN A 286 -1.73 -5.83 6.58
N LEU A 287 -2.91 -5.21 6.71
CA LEU A 287 -4.14 -5.73 6.13
C LEU A 287 -4.08 -5.75 4.60
N LEU A 288 -3.55 -4.69 3.97
CA LEU A 288 -3.33 -4.65 2.52
C LEU A 288 -2.42 -5.80 2.08
N TRP A 289 -1.28 -5.96 2.75
CA TRP A 289 -0.35 -7.05 2.48
C TRP A 289 -0.98 -8.46 2.60
N GLU A 290 -1.86 -8.67 3.59
CA GLU A 290 -2.60 -9.93 3.72
C GLU A 290 -3.58 -10.14 2.56
N LYS A 291 -4.23 -9.06 2.10
CA LYS A 291 -5.16 -9.09 0.96
C LYS A 291 -4.46 -9.33 -0.36
N ASP A 292 -3.31 -8.69 -0.58
CA ASP A 292 -2.49 -8.89 -1.77
C ASP A 292 -2.12 -10.38 -1.93
N ARG A 293 -1.74 -11.06 -0.83
CA ARG A 293 -1.47 -12.52 -0.83
C ARG A 293 -2.69 -13.38 -1.17
N GLU A 294 -3.90 -12.95 -0.81
CA GLU A 294 -5.13 -13.63 -1.23
C GLU A 294 -5.41 -13.41 -2.72
N GLU A 295 -5.08 -12.23 -3.24
CA GLU A 295 -5.24 -11.84 -4.64
C GLU A 295 -4.22 -12.52 -5.56
N GLU A 296 -2.95 -12.65 -5.15
CA GLU A 296 -1.91 -13.40 -5.88
C GLU A 296 -2.41 -14.79 -6.28
N ARG A 297 -3.05 -15.52 -5.36
CA ARG A 297 -3.58 -16.86 -5.62
C ARG A 297 -4.67 -16.85 -6.69
N LYS A 298 -5.53 -15.82 -6.67
CA LYS A 298 -6.61 -15.66 -7.67
C LYS A 298 -6.01 -15.32 -9.03
N LEU A 299 -5.06 -14.39 -9.10
CA LEU A 299 -4.38 -14.01 -10.33
C LEU A 299 -3.72 -15.21 -11.01
N ILE A 300 -3.03 -16.07 -10.26
CA ILE A 300 -2.41 -17.27 -10.84
C ILE A 300 -3.45 -18.28 -11.33
N SER A 301 -4.57 -18.45 -10.60
CA SER A 301 -5.66 -19.31 -11.07
C SER A 301 -6.32 -18.77 -12.35
N GLU A 302 -6.47 -17.45 -12.44
CA GLU A 302 -7.01 -16.76 -13.62
C GLU A 302 -6.04 -16.84 -14.81
N LEU A 303 -4.73 -16.74 -14.55
CA LEU A 303 -3.68 -16.91 -15.56
C LEU A 303 -3.81 -18.27 -16.26
N GLU A 304 -3.93 -19.36 -15.49
CA GLU A 304 -4.09 -20.71 -16.02
C GLU A 304 -5.34 -20.85 -16.91
N GLU A 305 -6.45 -20.21 -16.54
CA GLU A 305 -7.69 -20.21 -17.33
C GLU A 305 -7.58 -19.38 -18.62
N LEU A 306 -7.00 -18.18 -18.53
CA LEU A 306 -6.92 -17.22 -19.63
C LEU A 306 -5.89 -17.58 -20.69
N ILE A 307 -4.85 -18.36 -20.33
CA ILE A 307 -3.90 -18.93 -21.31
C ILE A 307 -4.67 -19.77 -22.35
N GLY A 308 -5.64 -20.58 -21.90
CA GLY A 308 -6.45 -21.41 -22.81
C GLY A 308 -7.36 -20.61 -23.75
N LYS A 309 -7.66 -19.34 -23.40
CA LYS A 309 -8.50 -18.43 -24.20
C LYS A 309 -7.67 -17.46 -25.06
N GLY A 310 -6.34 -17.52 -25.00
CA GLY A 310 -5.45 -16.60 -25.71
C GLY A 310 -5.41 -15.17 -25.15
N LEU A 311 -5.90 -14.96 -23.92
CA LEU A 311 -5.94 -13.65 -23.23
C LEU A 311 -4.81 -13.48 -22.21
N ALA A 312 -3.95 -14.48 -22.05
CA ALA A 312 -2.78 -14.41 -21.20
C ALA A 312 -1.61 -15.19 -21.81
N VAL A 313 -0.40 -14.75 -21.48
CA VAL A 313 0.86 -15.40 -21.88
C VAL A 313 1.68 -15.75 -20.65
N ASN A 314 2.33 -16.91 -20.72
CA ASN A 314 3.30 -17.36 -19.74
C ASN A 314 4.61 -17.69 -20.47
N GLY A 315 5.73 -17.14 -20.00
CA GLY A 315 7.03 -17.25 -20.63
C GLY A 315 7.65 -15.88 -20.93
N THR A 316 8.87 -15.63 -20.44
CA THR A 316 9.59 -14.35 -20.65
C THR A 316 9.62 -13.90 -22.11
N SER A 317 9.94 -14.79 -23.05
CA SER A 317 10.01 -14.41 -24.48
C SER A 317 8.67 -13.91 -25.02
N LYS A 318 7.57 -14.59 -24.66
CA LYS A 318 6.23 -14.21 -25.13
C LYS A 318 5.77 -12.89 -24.51
N VAL A 319 6.12 -12.66 -23.24
CA VAL A 319 5.82 -11.39 -22.57
C VAL A 319 6.54 -10.24 -23.26
N LEU A 320 7.83 -10.41 -23.59
CA LEU A 320 8.60 -9.40 -24.32
C LEU A 320 7.99 -9.10 -25.70
N ASP A 321 7.58 -10.13 -26.45
CA ASP A 321 6.91 -9.94 -27.74
C ASP A 321 5.60 -9.15 -27.61
N MET A 322 4.82 -9.43 -26.55
CA MET A 322 3.55 -8.74 -26.27
C MET A 322 3.74 -7.31 -25.74
N LEU A 323 4.82 -7.08 -25.01
CA LEU A 323 5.21 -5.76 -24.52
C LEU A 323 5.65 -4.88 -25.69
N ALA A 324 6.41 -5.43 -26.64
CA ALA A 324 6.85 -4.70 -27.84
C ALA A 324 5.70 -4.18 -28.71
N VAL A 325 4.53 -4.84 -28.68
CA VAL A 325 3.32 -4.42 -29.41
C VAL A 325 2.29 -3.66 -28.55
N GLY A 326 2.59 -3.40 -27.28
CA GLY A 326 1.69 -2.64 -26.38
C GLY A 326 0.43 -3.39 -25.95
N ASN A 327 0.42 -4.73 -26.05
CA ASN A 327 -0.76 -5.57 -25.77
C ASN A 327 -0.80 -6.08 -24.31
N VAL A 328 0.09 -5.62 -23.43
CA VAL A 328 0.10 -6.02 -22.03
C VAL A 328 -0.86 -5.14 -21.22
N ARG A 329 -1.77 -5.76 -20.47
CA ARG A 329 -2.67 -5.10 -19.52
C ARG A 329 -2.09 -5.12 -18.11
N THR A 330 -1.66 -6.30 -17.67
CA THR A 330 -1.12 -6.53 -16.33
C THR A 330 0.02 -7.52 -16.45
N ILE A 331 1.20 -7.17 -15.93
CA ILE A 331 2.36 -8.05 -15.92
C ILE A 331 2.50 -8.67 -14.52
N LEU A 332 2.76 -9.98 -14.49
CA LEU A 332 3.06 -10.74 -13.29
C LEU A 332 4.58 -10.98 -13.25
N VAL A 333 5.22 -10.43 -12.23
CA VAL A 333 6.67 -10.48 -12.03
C VAL A 333 6.97 -11.24 -10.74
N PRO A 334 7.66 -12.40 -10.79
CA PRO A 334 8.13 -13.06 -9.57
C PRO A 334 9.18 -12.19 -8.85
N GLU A 335 9.08 -12.09 -7.53
CA GLU A 335 9.92 -11.17 -6.73
C GLU A 335 11.44 -11.41 -6.89
N ASN A 336 11.88 -12.67 -6.93
CA ASN A 336 13.30 -13.04 -7.01
C ASN A 336 13.73 -13.48 -8.43
N PHE A 337 12.98 -13.09 -9.46
CA PHE A 337 13.34 -13.42 -10.83
C PHE A 337 14.23 -12.34 -11.42
N GLU A 338 15.42 -12.76 -11.84
CA GLU A 338 16.41 -11.96 -12.54
C GLU A 338 16.79 -12.70 -13.81
N LYS A 339 16.98 -11.97 -14.90
CA LYS A 339 17.41 -12.59 -16.14
C LYS A 339 18.29 -11.64 -16.95
N PRO A 340 19.48 -12.07 -17.39
CA PRO A 340 20.31 -11.26 -18.27
C PRO A 340 19.70 -11.20 -19.67
N GLY A 341 19.97 -10.10 -20.36
CA GLY A 341 19.51 -9.88 -21.73
C GLY A 341 20.04 -8.59 -22.31
N TYR A 342 19.35 -8.07 -23.31
CA TYR A 342 19.80 -6.94 -24.11
C TYR A 342 18.75 -5.83 -24.12
N LEU A 343 19.21 -4.59 -23.97
CA LEU A 343 18.42 -3.37 -24.14
C LEU A 343 18.88 -2.62 -25.39
N CYS A 344 17.92 -2.15 -26.16
CA CYS A 344 18.14 -1.27 -27.29
C CYS A 344 18.01 0.19 -26.84
N PRO A 345 19.10 1.00 -26.83
CA PRO A 345 19.12 2.33 -26.20
C PRO A 345 18.21 3.40 -26.81
N GLU A 346 17.88 3.30 -28.10
CA GLU A 346 17.04 4.24 -28.84
C GLU A 346 15.56 3.82 -28.81
N THR A 347 15.30 2.51 -28.91
CA THR A 347 13.93 1.98 -28.92
C THR A 347 13.40 1.61 -27.53
N HIS A 348 14.28 1.56 -26.52
CA HIS A 348 14.02 1.07 -25.16
C HIS A 348 13.44 -0.35 -25.10
N LEU A 349 13.57 -1.10 -26.19
CA LEU A 349 13.06 -2.46 -26.27
C LEU A 349 14.03 -3.43 -25.65
N VAL A 350 13.45 -4.38 -24.93
CA VAL A 350 14.15 -5.42 -24.19
C VAL A 350 14.03 -6.74 -24.94
N SER A 351 15.16 -7.42 -25.14
CA SER A 351 15.23 -8.67 -25.90
C SER A 351 16.17 -9.68 -25.24
N LEU A 352 15.88 -10.97 -25.44
CA LEU A 352 16.78 -12.05 -25.04
C LEU A 352 17.89 -12.31 -26.09
N LYS A 353 17.78 -11.70 -27.26
CA LYS A 353 18.75 -11.81 -28.35
C LYS A 353 19.44 -10.46 -28.57
N PRO A 354 20.69 -10.44 -29.05
CA PRO A 354 21.41 -9.22 -29.39
C PRO A 354 20.93 -8.67 -30.74
N GLU A 355 19.62 -8.43 -30.87
CA GLU A 355 18.96 -7.96 -32.07
C GLU A 355 18.08 -6.76 -31.68
N CYS A 356 18.34 -5.61 -32.30
CA CYS A 356 17.47 -4.43 -32.20
C CYS A 356 16.66 -4.28 -33.49
N PRO A 357 15.39 -3.86 -33.41
CA PRO A 357 14.54 -3.70 -34.59
C PRO A 357 14.96 -2.52 -35.46
N LEU A 358 15.68 -1.53 -34.90
CA LEU A 358 16.21 -0.39 -35.63
C LEU A 358 17.55 -0.74 -36.28
N GLU A 359 17.69 -0.48 -37.58
CA GLU A 359 18.96 -0.67 -38.28
C GLU A 359 20.02 0.31 -37.79
N GLY A 360 21.17 -0.22 -37.34
CA GLY A 360 22.32 0.57 -36.85
C GLY A 360 22.37 0.76 -35.33
N GLU A 361 21.32 0.39 -34.62
CA GLU A 361 21.28 0.39 -33.16
C GLU A 361 22.07 -0.81 -32.61
N LYS A 362 22.90 -0.57 -31.58
CA LYS A 362 23.70 -1.62 -30.94
C LYS A 362 23.06 -2.03 -29.61
N PRO A 363 22.72 -3.31 -29.42
CA PRO A 363 22.20 -3.78 -28.16
C PRO A 363 23.25 -3.67 -27.05
N VAL A 364 22.81 -3.23 -25.88
CA VAL A 364 23.61 -3.17 -24.65
C VAL A 364 23.21 -4.34 -23.77
N GLU A 365 24.19 -5.12 -23.33
CA GLU A 365 23.95 -6.23 -22.41
C GLU A 365 23.66 -5.69 -21.00
N ILE A 366 22.60 -6.17 -20.38
CA ILE A 366 22.17 -5.82 -19.02
C ILE A 366 22.05 -7.11 -18.18
N GLY A 367 22.46 -7.01 -16.91
CA GLY A 367 22.43 -8.13 -15.97
C GLY A 367 21.02 -8.58 -15.58
N ASP A 368 20.09 -7.65 -15.46
CA ASP A 368 18.67 -7.94 -15.23
C ASP A 368 17.76 -7.11 -16.15
N ILE A 369 17.01 -7.82 -16.99
CA ILE A 369 16.02 -7.23 -17.89
C ILE A 369 14.71 -6.86 -17.20
N VAL A 370 14.44 -7.42 -16.02
CA VAL A 370 13.12 -7.28 -15.37
C VAL A 370 12.88 -5.84 -14.96
N ASP A 371 13.92 -5.12 -14.54
CA ASP A 371 13.82 -3.69 -14.21
C ASP A 371 13.39 -2.86 -15.42
N GLU A 372 13.95 -3.12 -16.60
CA GLU A 372 13.59 -2.42 -17.85
C GLU A 372 12.17 -2.81 -18.31
N VAL A 373 11.79 -4.08 -18.13
CA VAL A 373 10.43 -4.55 -18.43
C VAL A 373 9.38 -3.86 -17.55
N ILE A 374 9.68 -3.62 -16.27
CA ILE A 374 8.81 -2.86 -15.37
C ILE A 374 8.68 -1.42 -15.85
N GLU A 375 9.78 -0.75 -16.20
CA GLU A 375 9.70 0.63 -16.73
C GLU A 375 8.86 0.72 -18.00
N GLU A 376 9.08 -0.18 -18.95
CA GLU A 376 8.33 -0.20 -20.21
C GLU A 376 6.84 -0.51 -19.96
N ALA A 377 6.53 -1.46 -19.06
CA ALA A 377 5.15 -1.74 -18.67
C ALA A 377 4.46 -0.50 -18.06
N LEU A 378 5.16 0.22 -17.19
CA LEU A 378 4.64 1.44 -16.58
C LEU A 378 4.46 2.57 -17.60
N ASP A 379 5.38 2.72 -18.57
CA ASP A 379 5.25 3.70 -19.65
C ASP A 379 4.00 3.42 -20.52
N GLN A 380 3.72 2.15 -20.77
CA GLN A 380 2.53 1.70 -21.48
C GLN A 380 1.26 1.73 -20.63
N LYS A 381 1.32 2.12 -19.35
CA LYS A 381 0.22 2.08 -18.37
C LYS A 381 -0.33 0.67 -18.16
N ALA A 382 0.53 -0.32 -18.11
CA ALA A 382 0.20 -1.65 -17.64
C ALA A 382 0.34 -1.73 -16.12
N THR A 383 -0.53 -2.49 -15.47
CA THR A 383 -0.44 -2.76 -14.03
C THR A 383 0.69 -3.74 -13.76
N VAL A 384 1.48 -3.52 -12.72
CA VAL A 384 2.59 -4.39 -12.33
C VAL A 384 2.23 -5.12 -11.04
N GLU A 385 2.14 -6.44 -11.12
CA GLU A 385 1.81 -7.29 -9.97
C GLU A 385 3.01 -8.16 -9.61
N ILE A 386 3.47 -8.05 -8.37
CA ILE A 386 4.64 -8.77 -7.88
C ILE A 386 4.18 -10.01 -7.13
N VAL A 387 4.65 -11.18 -7.57
CA VAL A 387 4.30 -12.45 -6.94
C VAL A 387 5.36 -12.80 -5.91
N VAL A 388 5.02 -12.66 -4.63
CA VAL A 388 5.92 -12.91 -3.49
C VAL A 388 5.95 -14.40 -3.11
N ASN A 389 4.83 -15.11 -3.24
CA ASN A 389 4.74 -16.51 -2.81
C ASN A 389 5.56 -17.47 -3.70
N GLU A 390 6.59 -18.12 -3.13
CA GLU A 390 7.49 -19.04 -3.83
C GLU A 390 6.79 -20.20 -4.58
N GLU A 391 5.68 -20.74 -4.04
CA GLU A 391 4.94 -21.82 -4.70
C GLU A 391 4.22 -21.33 -5.95
N LEU A 392 3.70 -20.11 -5.89
CA LEU A 392 3.04 -19.45 -7.02
C LEU A 392 4.03 -19.02 -8.09
N GLN A 393 5.22 -18.55 -7.68
CA GLN A 393 6.29 -18.19 -8.62
C GLN A 393 6.67 -19.34 -9.55
N ARG A 394 6.69 -20.60 -9.04
CA ARG A 394 7.02 -21.79 -9.85
C ARG A 394 6.04 -22.06 -11.00
N LYS A 395 4.83 -21.50 -10.94
CA LYS A 395 3.84 -21.62 -12.01
C LYS A 395 4.08 -20.61 -13.14
N ILE A 396 4.90 -19.58 -12.89
CA ILE A 396 5.30 -18.58 -13.87
C ILE A 396 6.63 -19.03 -14.50
N ASP A 397 6.66 -19.12 -15.83
CA ASP A 397 7.88 -19.36 -16.60
C ASP A 397 8.65 -18.05 -16.81
N GLY A 398 9.25 -17.57 -15.72
CA GLY A 398 9.97 -16.31 -15.65
C GLY A 398 9.08 -15.09 -15.53
N LEU A 399 8.36 -14.72 -16.60
CA LEU A 399 7.37 -13.64 -16.59
C LEU A 399 6.04 -14.13 -17.16
N ALA A 400 4.93 -13.58 -16.67
CA ALA A 400 3.62 -13.80 -17.24
C ALA A 400 2.89 -12.46 -17.42
N ALA A 401 1.89 -12.43 -18.31
CA ALA A 401 1.11 -11.22 -18.54
C ALA A 401 -0.32 -11.54 -18.96
N PHE A 402 -1.25 -10.72 -18.49
CA PHE A 402 -2.61 -10.60 -19.02
C PHE A 402 -2.61 -9.60 -20.16
N LEU A 403 -3.30 -9.95 -21.25
CA LEU A 403 -3.32 -9.15 -22.46
C LEU A 403 -4.54 -8.22 -22.52
N ARG A 404 -4.43 -7.13 -23.28
CA ARG A 404 -5.56 -6.23 -23.59
C ARG A 404 -6.48 -6.86 -24.65
N PHE A 405 -5.88 -7.51 -25.63
CA PHE A 405 -6.54 -8.19 -26.74
C PHE A 405 -6.05 -9.63 -26.85
N SER A 406 -6.91 -10.54 -27.30
CA SER A 406 -6.54 -11.93 -27.52
C SER A 406 -5.51 -12.07 -28.65
N LEU A 407 -4.63 -13.07 -28.51
CA LEU A 407 -3.66 -13.49 -29.52
C LEU A 407 -4.29 -13.95 -30.84
#